data_AF-A0A8C3TB37-F1
#
_entry.id   AF-A0A8C3TB37-F1
#
_cell.length_a   1.000
_cell.length_b   1.000
_cell.length_c   1.000
_cell.angle_alpha   90.00
_cell.angle_beta   90.00
_cell.angle_gamma   90.00
#
_symmetry.space_group_name_H-M   'P 1'
#
loop_
_entity.id
_entity.type
_entity.pdbx_description
1 polymer ?
#
loop_
_entity_poly.entity_id
_entity_poly.type
_entity_poly.pdbx_seq_one_letter_code
_entity_poly.pdbx_strand_id
1 'polypeptide(L)'
;MPQRGHGQARAVRGKRQEAAPVAGKHLFELVQIVALLVEVQARELRVQPVQEARARDEVGDHAVTEGSRIQRDGLCGRYPLTNYTFGTKEPLYEKDSSVAARFQRMREEFDKIGMRRTVEGVLIVHEHRLPHVLLLQLGTTFFKLPGGELNPGEDEVEGLKRLMTEILGRQDGVQQDWVIDDCIGNWWRPNFEPPQYPYIPAHITKPKEHKKLFLVQLQEKALFAVPKNYKLVAAPLFELYDNAPGYGPIISSLPQLLSRFNFIYN
;
A
#
# COMPACT_ATOMS: atom_id res chain seq x y z
N MET A 1 -36.32 81.35 29.49
CA MET A 1 -35.99 82.30 28.40
C MET A 1 -34.84 83.18 28.85
N PRO A 2 -33.89 83.66 28.01
CA PRO A 2 -33.52 83.32 26.60
C PRO A 2 -32.03 82.83 26.49
N GLN A 3 -31.68 81.90 25.59
CA GLN A 3 -31.12 82.01 24.23
C GLN A 3 -29.58 82.15 24.04
N ARG A 4 -29.08 81.20 23.23
CA ARG A 4 -28.04 81.23 22.17
C ARG A 4 -26.54 81.25 22.52
N GLY A 5 -25.83 80.32 21.86
CA GLY A 5 -24.39 80.37 21.60
C GLY A 5 -23.88 79.12 20.86
N HIS A 6 -23.75 79.21 19.54
CA HIS A 6 -23.11 78.24 18.63
C HIS A 6 -21.59 78.12 18.87
N GLY A 7 -20.97 76.98 18.50
CA GLY A 7 -19.54 76.97 18.17
C GLY A 7 -18.78 75.65 18.27
N GLN A 8 -18.83 74.86 17.19
CA GLN A 8 -17.82 73.96 16.60
C GLN A 8 -16.64 73.35 17.42
N ALA A 9 -16.64 72.01 17.40
CA ALA A 9 -15.56 71.06 17.03
C ALA A 9 -14.07 71.40 17.31
N ARG A 10 -13.42 70.53 18.09
CA ARG A 10 -11.98 70.29 18.03
C ARG A 10 -11.69 68.78 18.11
N ALA A 11 -11.06 68.27 17.05
CA ALA A 11 -10.68 66.88 16.88
C ALA A 11 -9.54 66.45 17.82
N VAL A 12 -9.66 65.27 18.44
CA VAL A 12 -8.59 64.62 19.20
C VAL A 12 -7.95 63.53 18.33
N ARG A 13 -6.64 63.68 18.10
CA ARG A 13 -5.78 62.83 17.25
C ARG A 13 -5.46 61.54 18.01
N GLY A 14 -6.02 60.40 17.59
CA GLY A 14 -5.62 59.07 18.07
C GLY A 14 -4.31 58.61 17.43
N LYS A 15 -3.34 58.19 18.24
CA LYS A 15 -2.10 57.54 17.78
C LYS A 15 -2.42 56.16 17.21
N ARG A 16 -2.10 55.93 15.93
CA ARG A 16 -2.00 54.58 15.34
C ARG A 16 -0.72 53.93 15.87
N GLN A 17 -0.84 52.77 16.53
CA GLN A 17 0.24 51.80 16.67
C GLN A 17 0.10 50.80 15.52
N GLU A 18 1.16 50.69 14.72
CA GLU A 18 1.28 49.78 13.60
C GLU A 18 1.90 48.47 14.12
N ALA A 19 1.17 47.36 14.01
CA ALA A 19 1.65 46.03 14.40
C ALA A 19 2.32 45.36 13.20
N ALA A 20 3.62 45.06 13.32
CA ALA A 20 4.37 44.28 12.35
C ALA A 20 4.06 42.77 12.48
N PRO A 21 4.08 41.97 11.40
CA PRO A 21 3.69 40.57 11.45
C PRO A 21 4.82 39.67 11.99
N VAL A 22 4.61 39.09 13.17
CA VAL A 22 5.48 38.08 13.79
C VAL A 22 5.12 36.68 13.28
N ALA A 23 5.22 36.46 11.96
CA ALA A 23 4.94 35.15 11.35
C ALA A 23 6.10 34.61 10.48
N GLY A 24 7.16 35.38 10.25
CA GLY A 24 8.28 34.99 9.38
C GLY A 24 9.48 34.33 10.08
N LYS A 25 9.62 34.46 11.41
CA LYS A 25 10.82 33.98 12.12
C LYS A 25 10.78 32.49 12.48
N HIS A 26 9.61 31.94 12.79
CA HIS A 26 9.48 30.52 13.13
C HIS A 26 9.63 29.58 11.91
N LEU A 27 9.23 30.05 10.72
CA LEU A 27 9.34 29.24 9.50
C LEU A 27 10.79 29.17 9.01
N PHE A 28 11.60 30.21 9.23
CA PHE A 28 13.00 30.24 8.83
C PHE A 28 13.89 29.33 9.70
N GLU A 29 13.64 29.27 11.01
CA GLU A 29 14.36 28.33 11.90
C GLU A 29 14.00 26.87 11.62
N LEU A 30 12.73 26.56 11.32
CA LEU A 30 12.31 25.20 10.95
C LEU A 30 12.97 24.73 9.65
N VAL A 31 13.12 25.61 8.65
CA VAL A 31 13.81 25.27 7.40
C VAL A 31 15.32 25.05 7.62
N GLN A 32 15.96 25.83 8.49
CA GLN A 32 17.38 25.61 8.83
C GLN A 32 17.61 24.31 9.61
N ILE A 33 16.70 23.95 10.52
CA ILE A 33 16.79 22.69 11.28
C ILE A 33 16.59 21.47 10.35
N VAL A 34 15.66 21.54 9.39
CA VAL A 34 15.46 20.47 8.41
C VAL A 34 16.66 20.34 7.47
N ALA A 35 17.26 21.45 7.03
CA ALA A 35 18.46 21.42 6.19
C ALA A 35 19.68 20.81 6.91
N LEU A 36 19.87 21.13 8.20
CA LEU A 36 20.91 20.53 9.04
C LEU A 36 20.68 19.03 9.27
N LEU A 37 19.43 18.58 9.43
CA LEU A 37 19.12 17.15 9.56
C LEU A 37 19.48 16.38 8.28
N VAL A 38 19.20 16.96 7.11
CA VAL A 38 19.52 16.34 5.80
C VAL A 38 21.05 16.25 5.59
N GLU A 39 21.82 17.27 5.99
CA GLU A 39 23.29 17.23 5.90
C GLU A 39 23.94 16.25 6.88
N VAL A 40 23.36 16.06 8.07
CA VAL A 40 23.85 15.07 9.04
C VAL A 40 23.59 13.64 8.55
N GLN A 41 22.43 13.38 7.93
CA GLN A 41 22.13 12.07 7.32
C GLN A 41 22.97 11.77 6.07
N ALA A 42 23.41 12.79 5.32
CA ALA A 42 24.29 12.61 4.17
C ALA A 42 25.77 12.35 4.55
N ARG A 43 26.19 12.67 5.78
CA ARG A 43 27.59 12.51 6.23
C ARG A 43 27.89 11.13 6.85
N GLU A 44 26.90 10.31 7.16
CA GLU A 44 27.10 8.93 7.65
C GLU A 44 27.36 7.90 6.53
N LEU A 45 27.28 8.28 5.26
CA LEU A 45 27.64 7.44 4.10
C LEU A 45 29.06 7.75 3.61
N ARG A 46 30.08 7.54 4.45
CA ARG A 46 31.47 7.37 3.99
C ARG A 46 31.82 5.88 4.04
N VAL A 47 31.68 5.23 2.89
CA VAL A 47 32.18 3.89 2.62
C VAL A 47 33.71 3.91 2.69
N GLN A 48 34.30 3.12 3.60
CA GLN A 48 35.73 2.81 3.56
C GLN A 48 35.96 1.62 2.60
N PRO A 49 37.07 1.59 1.83
CA PRO A 49 37.37 0.48 0.94
C PRO A 49 37.77 -0.77 1.74
N VAL A 50 37.06 -1.88 1.50
CA VAL A 50 37.37 -3.20 2.07
C VAL A 50 38.56 -3.79 1.31
N GLN A 51 39.61 -4.18 2.03
CA GLN A 51 40.73 -4.96 1.48
C GLN A 51 40.29 -6.42 1.26
N GLU A 52 40.43 -6.92 0.02
CA GLU A 52 40.20 -8.31 -0.33
C GLU A 52 41.28 -9.21 0.26
N ALA A 53 40.90 -10.02 1.26
CA ALA A 53 41.69 -11.16 1.70
C ALA A 53 41.23 -12.41 0.94
N ARG A 54 42.08 -12.93 0.06
CA ARG A 54 41.93 -14.25 -0.58
C ARG A 54 42.11 -15.34 0.47
N ALA A 55 41.04 -16.08 0.74
CA ALA A 55 41.12 -17.44 1.27
C ALA A 55 40.48 -18.38 0.24
N ARG A 56 41.29 -19.28 -0.29
CA ARG A 56 40.85 -20.47 -1.04
C ARG A 56 40.38 -21.47 0.01
N ASP A 57 39.20 -22.05 -0.14
CA ASP A 57 38.90 -23.39 0.35
C ASP A 57 37.81 -24.07 -0.51
N GLU A 58 38.31 -25.12 -1.14
CA GLU A 58 37.78 -26.37 -1.69
C GLU A 58 36.27 -26.66 -1.77
N VAL A 59 35.94 -27.22 -2.94
CA VAL A 59 34.65 -27.65 -3.47
C VAL A 59 34.09 -28.86 -2.71
N GLY A 60 32.81 -28.77 -2.33
CA GLY A 60 31.98 -29.91 -1.92
C GLY A 60 30.64 -29.84 -2.66
N ASP A 61 30.54 -30.59 -3.75
CA ASP A 61 29.33 -30.75 -4.57
C ASP A 61 28.25 -31.52 -3.80
N HIS A 62 27.21 -30.82 -3.36
CA HIS A 62 25.90 -31.41 -3.08
C HIS A 62 24.85 -30.62 -3.85
N ALA A 63 24.50 -31.15 -5.02
CA ALA A 63 23.44 -30.66 -5.87
C ALA A 63 22.10 -30.65 -5.09
N VAL A 64 21.63 -29.45 -4.77
CA VAL A 64 20.23 -29.22 -4.40
C VAL A 64 19.47 -29.00 -5.70
N THR A 65 18.74 -30.04 -6.10
CA THR A 65 17.79 -30.01 -7.20
C THR A 65 16.55 -29.23 -6.75
N GLU A 66 16.62 -27.90 -6.74
CA GLU A 66 15.42 -27.06 -6.70
C GLU A 66 15.07 -26.65 -8.12
N GLY A 67 14.00 -27.25 -8.64
CA GLY A 67 13.46 -26.95 -9.95
C GLY A 67 13.08 -25.48 -10.02
N SER A 68 13.94 -24.67 -10.65
CA SER A 68 13.56 -23.38 -11.20
C SER A 68 12.46 -23.63 -12.21
N ARG A 69 11.20 -23.49 -11.77
CA ARG A 69 10.05 -23.41 -12.65
C ARG A 69 10.31 -22.19 -13.53
N ILE A 70 10.78 -22.43 -14.76
CA ILE A 70 10.94 -21.43 -15.80
C ILE A 70 9.68 -20.56 -15.75
N GLN A 71 9.85 -19.26 -15.52
CA GLN A 71 8.79 -18.26 -15.65
C GLN A 71 8.10 -18.55 -16.97
N ARG A 72 6.88 -19.10 -16.91
CA ARG A 72 6.05 -19.11 -18.10
C ARG A 72 5.91 -17.63 -18.42
N ASP A 73 6.27 -17.24 -19.64
CA ASP A 73 5.72 -16.05 -20.29
C ASP A 73 4.21 -16.30 -20.40
N GLY A 74 3.56 -16.22 -19.24
CA GLY A 74 2.24 -16.74 -18.99
C GLY A 74 1.29 -15.84 -19.72
N LEU A 75 0.90 -16.27 -20.92
CA LEU A 75 -0.26 -15.77 -21.64
C LEU A 75 -1.39 -15.59 -20.63
N CYS A 76 -1.66 -14.35 -20.29
CA CYS A 76 -2.60 -14.03 -19.23
C CYS A 76 -3.85 -13.45 -19.87
N GLY A 77 -4.87 -14.29 -20.01
CA GLY A 77 -6.18 -13.89 -20.55
C GLY A 77 -6.81 -12.85 -19.65
N ARG A 78 -7.09 -11.67 -20.22
CA ARG A 78 -7.85 -10.60 -19.57
C ARG A 78 -9.14 -10.43 -20.33
N TYR A 79 -10.22 -10.29 -19.59
CA TYR A 79 -11.56 -10.14 -20.13
C TYR A 79 -12.09 -8.72 -19.88
N PRO A 80 -13.06 -8.25 -20.69
CA PRO A 80 -13.64 -6.93 -20.54
C PRO A 80 -14.25 -6.72 -19.16
N LEU A 81 -14.15 -5.51 -18.61
CA LEU A 81 -14.79 -5.14 -17.34
C LEU A 81 -16.29 -5.46 -17.33
N THR A 82 -16.96 -5.30 -18.48
CA THR A 82 -18.39 -5.60 -18.67
C THR A 82 -18.76 -7.07 -18.49
N ASN A 83 -17.80 -7.99 -18.49
CA ASN A 83 -18.05 -9.41 -18.21
C ASN A 83 -18.27 -9.71 -16.72
N TYR A 84 -17.95 -8.74 -15.86
CA TYR A 84 -17.99 -8.90 -14.41
C TYR A 84 -19.17 -8.13 -13.82
N THR A 85 -19.98 -8.83 -13.02
CA THR A 85 -21.12 -8.23 -12.33
C THR A 85 -20.78 -7.98 -10.87
N PHE A 86 -21.16 -6.83 -10.36
CA PHE A 86 -20.91 -6.42 -8.97
C PHE A 86 -22.23 -6.40 -8.19
N GLY A 87 -22.42 -7.41 -7.35
CA GLY A 87 -23.48 -7.46 -6.34
C GLY A 87 -23.02 -6.84 -5.01
N THR A 88 -23.96 -6.63 -4.10
CA THR A 88 -23.68 -6.12 -2.75
C THR A 88 -23.98 -7.17 -1.69
N LYS A 89 -23.16 -7.24 -0.63
CA LYS A 89 -23.41 -8.05 0.56
C LYS A 89 -23.23 -7.25 1.85
N GLU A 90 -23.43 -7.88 2.99
CA GLU A 90 -23.29 -7.23 4.30
C GLU A 90 -21.91 -6.59 4.50
N PRO A 91 -21.83 -5.47 5.26
CA PRO A 91 -20.57 -4.77 5.49
C PRO A 91 -19.50 -5.66 6.10
N LEU A 92 -18.26 -5.45 5.69
CA LEU A 92 -17.08 -6.11 6.24
C LEU A 92 -16.26 -5.09 7.03
N TYR A 93 -16.21 -5.24 8.35
CA TYR A 93 -15.49 -4.33 9.22
C TYR A 93 -14.04 -4.80 9.44
N GLU A 94 -13.12 -3.84 9.50
CA GLU A 94 -11.74 -4.09 9.85
C GLU A 94 -11.63 -4.56 11.31
N LYS A 95 -10.66 -5.45 11.58
CA LYS A 95 -10.38 -5.92 12.95
C LYS A 95 -9.96 -4.78 13.88
N ASP A 96 -9.21 -3.81 13.34
CA ASP A 96 -8.61 -2.73 14.11
C ASP A 96 -9.40 -1.42 13.93
N SER A 97 -9.87 -0.84 15.03
CA SER A 97 -10.63 0.42 15.03
C SER A 97 -9.78 1.66 14.73
N SER A 98 -8.46 1.54 14.85
CA SER A 98 -7.51 2.64 14.63
C SER A 98 -6.13 2.12 14.25
N VAL A 99 -5.30 3.03 13.71
CA VAL A 99 -3.89 2.74 13.41
C VAL A 99 -3.11 2.34 14.67
N ALA A 100 -3.41 2.97 15.81
CA ALA A 100 -2.79 2.63 17.09
C ALA A 100 -3.15 1.19 17.53
N ALA A 101 -4.43 0.83 17.45
CA ALA A 101 -4.90 -0.52 17.77
C ALA A 101 -4.24 -1.58 16.85
N ARG A 102 -4.10 -1.28 15.56
CA ARG A 102 -3.42 -2.16 14.59
C ARG A 102 -1.99 -2.48 15.01
N PHE A 103 -1.19 -1.48 15.37
CA PHE A 103 0.20 -1.71 15.78
C PHE A 103 0.32 -2.33 17.17
N GLN A 104 -0.64 -2.08 18.07
CA GLN A 104 -0.70 -2.74 19.37
C GLN A 104 -0.95 -4.25 19.22
N ARG A 105 -1.99 -4.63 18.46
CA ARG A 105 -2.27 -6.04 18.15
C ARG A 105 -1.10 -6.71 17.42
N MET A 106 -0.43 -5.98 16.51
CA MET A 106 0.74 -6.50 15.82
C MET A 106 1.89 -6.84 16.78
N ARG A 107 2.13 -6.03 17.83
CA ARG A 107 3.11 -6.37 18.88
C ARG A 107 2.71 -7.62 19.63
N GLU A 108 1.46 -7.68 20.09
CA GLU A 108 0.95 -8.80 20.88
C GLU A 108 0.96 -10.14 20.12
N GLU A 109 0.64 -10.11 18.82
CA GLU A 109 0.75 -11.29 17.96
C GLU A 109 2.21 -11.65 17.69
N PHE A 110 3.08 -10.66 17.48
CA PHE A 110 4.49 -10.91 17.21
C PHE A 110 5.18 -11.67 18.35
N ASP A 111 4.84 -11.35 19.59
CA ASP A 111 5.37 -12.04 20.77
C ASP A 111 4.87 -13.50 20.89
N LYS A 112 3.71 -13.82 20.32
CA LYS A 112 3.08 -15.15 20.43
C LYS A 112 3.39 -16.08 19.26
N ILE A 113 3.33 -15.55 18.03
CA ILE A 113 3.40 -16.33 16.80
C ILE A 113 4.49 -15.84 15.83
N GLY A 114 5.23 -14.79 16.19
CA GLY A 114 6.30 -14.23 15.37
C GLY A 114 5.81 -13.33 14.24
N MET A 115 6.53 -13.32 13.12
CA MET A 115 6.25 -12.41 12.00
C MET A 115 4.84 -12.61 11.43
N ARG A 116 4.06 -11.52 11.35
CA ARG A 116 2.75 -11.54 10.69
C ARG A 116 2.91 -11.85 9.20
N ARG A 117 2.07 -12.74 8.68
CA ARG A 117 2.02 -13.11 7.26
C ARG A 117 0.74 -12.58 6.64
N THR A 118 0.87 -11.84 5.54
CA THR A 118 -0.24 -11.21 4.83
C THR A 118 -0.18 -11.56 3.36
N VAL A 119 -1.32 -11.83 2.75
CA VAL A 119 -1.44 -12.13 1.31
C VAL A 119 -2.46 -11.21 0.67
N GLU A 120 -2.14 -10.69 -0.51
CA GLU A 120 -3.01 -9.80 -1.29
C GLU A 120 -3.12 -10.30 -2.74
N GLY A 121 -4.34 -10.29 -3.27
CA GLY A 121 -4.65 -10.70 -4.63
C GLY A 121 -4.74 -9.50 -5.57
N VAL A 122 -4.08 -9.58 -6.71
CA VAL A 122 -4.15 -8.61 -7.81
C VAL A 122 -5.01 -9.20 -8.92
N LEU A 123 -6.21 -8.63 -9.09
CA LEU A 123 -7.17 -9.00 -10.11
C LEU A 123 -7.11 -7.96 -11.21
N ILE A 124 -7.03 -8.43 -12.45
CA ILE A 124 -6.90 -7.54 -13.61
C ILE A 124 -7.99 -7.87 -14.61
N VAL A 125 -8.65 -6.82 -15.06
CA VAL A 125 -9.60 -6.80 -16.18
C VAL A 125 -9.07 -5.85 -17.25
N HIS A 126 -9.75 -5.74 -18.38
CA HIS A 126 -9.46 -4.66 -19.32
C HIS A 126 -10.69 -3.88 -19.71
N GLU A 127 -10.47 -2.63 -20.09
CA GLU A 127 -11.44 -1.80 -20.76
C GLU A 127 -10.69 -1.07 -21.88
N HIS A 128 -11.21 -1.11 -23.11
CA HIS A 128 -10.53 -0.57 -24.30
C HIS A 128 -9.10 -1.09 -24.50
N ARG A 129 -8.83 -2.36 -24.15
CA ARG A 129 -7.48 -2.99 -24.19
C ARG A 129 -6.46 -2.30 -23.28
N LEU A 130 -6.93 -1.62 -22.24
CA LEU A 130 -6.10 -1.07 -21.18
C LEU A 130 -6.30 -1.93 -19.92
N PRO A 131 -5.23 -2.44 -19.30
CA PRO A 131 -5.32 -3.24 -18.08
C PRO A 131 -5.73 -2.36 -16.90
N HIS A 132 -6.72 -2.83 -16.15
CA HIS A 132 -7.22 -2.19 -14.94
C HIS A 132 -7.10 -3.16 -13.77
N VAL A 133 -6.58 -2.68 -12.63
CA VAL A 133 -6.53 -3.44 -11.37
C VAL A 133 -7.81 -3.19 -10.58
N LEU A 134 -8.43 -4.25 -10.08
CA LEU A 134 -9.58 -4.12 -9.19
C LEU A 134 -9.12 -3.77 -7.77
N LEU A 135 -9.61 -2.66 -7.23
CA LEU A 135 -9.29 -2.15 -5.90
C LEU A 135 -10.54 -1.95 -5.05
N LEU A 136 -10.43 -2.25 -3.76
CA LEU A 136 -11.44 -1.91 -2.76
C LEU A 136 -11.22 -0.49 -2.27
N GLN A 137 -12.17 0.40 -2.56
CA GLN A 137 -12.19 1.78 -2.10
C GLN A 137 -13.03 1.87 -0.82
N LEU A 138 -12.45 2.49 0.22
CA LEU A 138 -13.11 2.83 1.48
C LEU A 138 -13.10 4.36 1.63
N GLY A 139 -14.27 4.99 1.70
CA GLY A 139 -14.34 6.45 1.66
C GLY A 139 -13.85 7.01 0.32
N THR A 140 -13.11 8.11 0.35
CA THR A 140 -12.68 8.81 -0.87
C THR A 140 -11.26 8.48 -1.31
N THR A 141 -10.30 8.39 -0.37
CA THR A 141 -8.86 8.34 -0.67
C THR A 141 -8.16 7.07 -0.22
N PHE A 142 -8.90 6.07 0.30
CA PHE A 142 -8.30 4.86 0.83
C PHE A 142 -8.60 3.66 -0.06
N PHE A 143 -7.54 3.05 -0.58
CA PHE A 143 -7.59 1.93 -1.52
C PHE A 143 -6.84 0.72 -0.96
N LYS A 144 -7.40 -0.47 -1.19
CA LYS A 144 -6.84 -1.74 -0.76
C LYS A 144 -6.92 -2.78 -1.87
N LEU A 145 -5.97 -3.70 -1.88
CA LEU A 145 -6.12 -4.97 -2.58
C LEU A 145 -6.97 -5.92 -1.71
N PRO A 146 -7.79 -6.78 -2.32
CA PRO A 146 -8.46 -7.85 -1.58
C PRO A 146 -7.41 -8.84 -1.05
N GLY A 147 -7.51 -9.18 0.23
CA GLY A 147 -6.49 -9.96 0.93
C GLY A 147 -6.58 -9.78 2.43
N GLY A 148 -5.58 -10.24 3.15
CA GLY A 148 -5.59 -10.20 4.60
C GLY A 148 -4.55 -11.07 5.27
N GLU A 149 -4.75 -11.28 6.55
CA GLU A 149 -3.83 -12.00 7.43
C GLU A 149 -4.06 -13.51 7.33
N LEU A 150 -2.96 -14.25 7.24
CA LEU A 150 -2.97 -15.71 7.30
C LEU A 150 -3.07 -16.19 8.75
N ASN A 151 -3.73 -17.33 8.94
CA ASN A 151 -3.68 -18.04 10.20
C ASN A 151 -2.29 -18.67 10.43
N PRO A 152 -1.90 -18.97 11.69
CA PRO A 152 -0.66 -19.69 11.97
C PRO A 152 -0.61 -21.02 11.23
N GLY A 153 0.47 -21.28 10.49
CA GLY A 153 0.64 -22.51 9.71
C GLY A 153 -0.22 -22.61 8.43
N GLU A 154 -1.10 -21.64 8.15
CA GLU A 154 -1.91 -21.63 6.92
C GLU A 154 -1.02 -21.45 5.69
N ASP A 155 -1.37 -22.16 4.62
CA ASP A 155 -0.77 -22.01 3.29
C ASP A 155 -1.16 -20.67 2.66
N GLU A 156 -0.23 -20.07 1.92
CA GLU A 156 -0.40 -18.72 1.39
C GLU A 156 -1.45 -18.65 0.28
N VAL A 157 -1.48 -19.66 -0.60
CA VAL A 157 -2.40 -19.75 -1.72
C VAL A 157 -3.80 -20.06 -1.20
N GLU A 158 -3.94 -21.09 -0.37
CA GLU A 158 -5.23 -21.48 0.20
C GLU A 158 -5.80 -20.39 1.13
N GLY A 159 -4.94 -19.73 1.91
CA GLY A 159 -5.34 -18.59 2.72
C GLY A 159 -5.81 -17.41 1.88
N LEU A 160 -5.15 -17.13 0.74
CA LEU A 160 -5.62 -16.10 -0.19
C LEU A 160 -6.97 -16.49 -0.82
N LYS A 161 -7.20 -17.75 -1.21
CA LYS A 161 -8.52 -18.20 -1.71
C LYS A 161 -9.62 -17.99 -0.68
N ARG A 162 -9.34 -18.32 0.59
CA ARG A 162 -10.26 -18.09 1.72
C ARG A 162 -10.59 -16.61 1.86
N LEU A 163 -9.57 -15.74 1.90
CA LEU A 163 -9.73 -14.29 2.05
C LEU A 163 -10.46 -13.66 0.84
N MET A 164 -10.14 -14.09 -0.38
CA MET A 164 -10.83 -13.67 -1.60
C MET A 164 -12.32 -14.04 -1.57
N THR A 165 -12.64 -15.25 -1.11
CA THR A 165 -14.03 -15.71 -0.94
C THR A 165 -14.75 -14.93 0.15
N GLU A 166 -14.08 -14.67 1.28
CA GLU A 166 -14.62 -13.87 2.38
C GLU A 166 -14.97 -12.44 1.91
N ILE A 167 -14.09 -11.82 1.14
CA ILE A 167 -14.22 -10.42 0.72
C ILE A 167 -15.13 -10.28 -0.51
N LEU A 168 -14.96 -11.07 -1.56
CA LEU A 168 -15.65 -10.91 -2.85
C LEU A 168 -16.55 -12.09 -3.25
N GLY A 169 -16.51 -13.20 -2.51
CA GLY A 169 -17.32 -14.39 -2.80
C GLY A 169 -18.81 -14.17 -2.56
N ARG A 170 -19.61 -14.91 -3.35
CA ARG A 170 -21.08 -14.89 -3.35
C ARG A 170 -21.65 -15.52 -2.08
N GLN A 171 -22.85 -15.08 -1.67
CA GLN A 171 -23.56 -15.63 -0.50
C GLN A 171 -24.61 -16.69 -0.86
N ASP A 172 -24.78 -16.99 -2.15
CA ASP A 172 -25.77 -17.94 -2.66
C ASP A 172 -25.27 -19.40 -2.70
N GLY A 173 -24.14 -19.68 -2.05
CA GLY A 173 -23.54 -21.01 -1.96
C GLY A 173 -22.75 -21.43 -3.21
N VAL A 174 -22.71 -20.62 -4.26
CA VAL A 174 -21.87 -20.89 -5.43
C VAL A 174 -20.42 -20.55 -5.09
N GLN A 175 -19.60 -21.59 -4.92
CA GLN A 175 -18.18 -21.41 -4.66
C GLN A 175 -17.48 -20.86 -5.91
N GLN A 176 -16.78 -19.75 -5.73
CA GLN A 176 -15.93 -19.18 -6.77
C GLN A 176 -14.58 -19.91 -6.76
N ASP A 177 -14.19 -20.48 -7.89
CA ASP A 177 -12.87 -21.06 -8.05
C ASP A 177 -11.84 -19.96 -8.37
N TRP A 178 -10.90 -19.76 -7.46
CA TRP A 178 -9.85 -18.76 -7.57
C TRP A 178 -8.57 -19.41 -8.09
N VAL A 179 -8.16 -19.03 -9.30
CA VAL A 179 -6.89 -19.45 -9.88
C VAL A 179 -5.83 -18.45 -9.46
N ILE A 180 -4.94 -18.87 -8.56
CA ILE A 180 -3.82 -18.06 -8.05
C ILE A 180 -2.56 -18.59 -8.70
N ASP A 181 -1.91 -17.79 -9.53
CA ASP A 181 -0.75 -18.24 -10.31
C ASP A 181 0.57 -17.87 -9.64
N ASP A 182 0.97 -16.62 -9.83
CA ASP A 182 2.33 -16.17 -9.62
C ASP A 182 2.39 -15.23 -8.43
N CYS A 183 3.39 -15.44 -7.57
CA CYS A 183 3.82 -14.38 -6.67
C CYS A 183 4.46 -13.27 -7.50
N ILE A 184 3.92 -12.06 -7.41
CA ILE A 184 4.37 -10.90 -8.19
C ILE A 184 5.22 -9.93 -7.38
N GLY A 185 5.20 -10.02 -6.04
CA GLY A 185 5.95 -9.11 -5.20
C GLY A 185 5.92 -9.50 -3.73
N ASN A 186 6.94 -9.04 -3.01
CA ASN A 186 7.10 -9.23 -1.58
C ASN A 186 7.42 -7.89 -0.94
N TRP A 187 6.79 -7.62 0.21
CA TRP A 187 7.01 -6.42 1.00
C TRP A 187 7.24 -6.79 2.46
N TRP A 188 8.20 -6.12 3.10
CA TRP A 188 8.54 -6.34 4.49
C TRP A 188 8.36 -5.07 5.31
N ARG A 189 7.79 -5.24 6.50
CA ARG A 189 7.70 -4.21 7.52
C ARG A 189 8.78 -4.47 8.58
N PRO A 190 9.80 -3.61 8.74
CA PRO A 190 10.86 -3.86 9.71
C PRO A 190 10.44 -3.61 11.17
N ASN A 191 9.57 -2.62 11.38
CA ASN A 191 9.18 -2.10 12.71
C ASN A 191 7.66 -2.08 12.89
N PHE A 192 7.16 -1.83 14.09
CA PHE A 192 5.73 -1.64 14.36
C PHE A 192 5.26 -0.22 13.98
N GLU A 193 5.54 0.15 12.74
CA GLU A 193 5.36 1.48 12.16
C GLU A 193 4.90 1.36 10.69
N PRO A 194 4.34 2.41 10.07
CA PRO A 194 3.80 2.37 8.71
C PRO A 194 4.74 1.97 7.55
N PRO A 195 6.05 2.29 7.55
CA PRO A 195 6.93 2.01 6.41
C PRO A 195 7.02 0.52 6.06
N GLN A 196 7.01 0.22 4.76
CA GLN A 196 7.22 -1.11 4.19
C GLN A 196 8.20 -0.99 3.02
N TYR A 197 8.97 -2.04 2.77
CA TYR A 197 10.01 -2.05 1.73
C TYR A 197 9.91 -3.31 0.87
N PRO A 198 10.21 -3.24 -0.45
CA PRO A 198 10.21 -4.41 -1.34
C PRO A 198 11.47 -5.29 -1.19
N TYR A 199 12.16 -5.18 -0.06
CA TYR A 199 13.33 -5.95 0.35
C TYR A 199 13.39 -5.97 1.89
N ILE A 200 14.17 -6.88 2.47
CA ILE A 200 14.47 -6.86 3.91
C ILE A 200 15.58 -5.83 4.13
N PRO A 201 15.35 -4.73 4.87
CA PRO A 201 16.38 -3.70 5.07
C PRO A 201 17.62 -4.25 5.79
N ALA A 202 18.77 -3.61 5.57
CA ALA A 202 20.03 -4.02 6.19
C ALA A 202 19.92 -4.10 7.72
N HIS A 203 20.57 -5.10 8.31
CA HIS A 203 20.58 -5.38 9.76
C HIS A 203 19.21 -5.76 10.37
N ILE A 204 18.13 -5.84 9.57
CA ILE A 204 16.83 -6.34 10.04
C ILE A 204 16.80 -7.86 9.93
N THR A 205 16.95 -8.55 11.07
CA THR A 205 16.87 -10.02 11.15
C THR A 205 15.46 -10.53 11.49
N LYS A 206 14.60 -9.66 12.03
CA LYS A 206 13.25 -10.00 12.51
C LYS A 206 12.21 -8.97 12.07
N PRO A 207 11.81 -8.95 10.77
CA PRO A 207 10.71 -8.11 10.30
C PRO A 207 9.39 -8.47 11.00
N LYS A 208 8.49 -7.50 11.15
CA LYS A 208 7.22 -7.63 11.87
C LYS A 208 6.08 -8.14 10.99
N GLU A 209 6.13 -7.84 9.71
CA GLU A 209 5.13 -8.27 8.72
C GLU A 209 5.85 -8.62 7.42
N HIS A 210 5.48 -9.76 6.81
CA HIS A 210 5.82 -10.10 5.43
C HIS A 210 4.52 -10.21 4.65
N LYS A 211 4.41 -9.36 3.63
CA LYS A 211 3.27 -9.27 2.73
C LYS A 211 3.66 -9.82 1.35
N LYS A 212 2.87 -10.77 0.85
CA LYS A 212 3.00 -11.34 -0.48
C LYS A 212 1.86 -10.92 -1.39
N LEU A 213 2.19 -10.56 -2.62
CA LEU A 213 1.22 -10.23 -3.65
C LEU A 213 1.17 -11.37 -4.67
N PHE A 214 -0.03 -11.77 -5.04
CA PHE A 214 -0.26 -12.80 -6.04
C PHE A 214 -1.14 -12.29 -7.17
N LEU A 215 -0.82 -12.70 -8.40
CA LEU A 215 -1.71 -12.51 -9.53
C LEU A 215 -2.85 -13.54 -9.46
N VAL A 216 -4.09 -13.04 -9.52
CA VAL A 216 -5.29 -13.89 -9.55
C VAL A 216 -5.88 -13.86 -10.96
N GLN A 217 -5.93 -15.03 -11.59
CA GLN A 217 -6.56 -15.20 -12.89
C GLN A 217 -8.08 -15.26 -12.72
N LEU A 218 -8.76 -14.38 -13.44
CA LEU A 218 -10.21 -14.34 -13.49
C LEU A 218 -10.73 -15.22 -14.62
N GLN A 219 -11.85 -15.90 -14.35
CA GLN A 219 -12.63 -16.56 -15.38
C GLN A 219 -13.21 -15.52 -16.35
N GLU A 220 -13.68 -15.99 -17.51
CA GLU A 220 -14.28 -15.12 -18.54
C GLU A 220 -15.41 -14.26 -17.99
N LYS A 221 -16.23 -14.82 -17.10
CA LYS A 221 -17.33 -14.14 -16.42
C LYS A 221 -17.32 -14.51 -14.94
N ALA A 222 -17.59 -13.53 -14.08
CA ALA A 222 -17.74 -13.75 -12.65
C ALA A 222 -18.70 -12.73 -12.05
N LEU A 223 -19.31 -13.10 -10.93
CA LEU A 223 -20.12 -12.21 -10.11
C LEU A 223 -19.42 -12.03 -8.76
N PHE A 224 -19.05 -10.80 -8.43
CA PHE A 224 -18.45 -10.44 -7.16
C PHE A 224 -19.51 -9.89 -6.22
N ALA A 225 -19.58 -10.38 -4.99
CA ALA A 225 -20.42 -9.79 -3.95
C ALA A 225 -19.56 -8.89 -3.05
N VAL A 226 -19.67 -7.59 -3.26
CA VAL A 226 -18.86 -6.56 -2.60
C VAL A 226 -19.53 -6.12 -1.29
N PRO A 227 -18.83 -6.05 -0.15
CA PRO A 227 -19.41 -5.54 1.09
C PRO A 227 -19.88 -4.09 0.93
N LYS A 228 -21.09 -3.76 1.41
CA LYS A 228 -21.75 -2.45 1.21
C LYS A 228 -20.92 -1.23 1.65
N ASN A 229 -19.98 -1.38 2.57
CA ASN A 229 -19.10 -0.31 3.03
C ASN A 229 -17.87 -0.10 2.12
N TYR A 230 -17.66 -0.97 1.13
CA TYR A 230 -16.62 -0.86 0.12
C TYR A 230 -17.22 -0.60 -1.26
N LYS A 231 -16.46 0.08 -2.11
CA LYS A 231 -16.71 0.14 -3.56
C LYS A 231 -15.59 -0.60 -4.27
N LEU A 232 -15.95 -1.51 -5.18
CA LEU A 232 -14.96 -2.13 -6.06
C LEU A 232 -14.79 -1.25 -7.30
N VAL A 233 -13.57 -0.76 -7.51
CA VAL A 233 -13.22 0.13 -8.64
C VAL A 233 -12.18 -0.54 -9.52
N ALA A 234 -12.22 -0.26 -10.83
CA ALA A 234 -11.22 -0.70 -11.78
C ALA A 234 -10.29 0.49 -12.06
N ALA A 235 -9.05 0.43 -11.57
CA ALA A 235 -8.07 1.50 -11.73
C ALA A 235 -7.09 1.16 -12.86
N PRO A 236 -7.01 1.96 -13.94
CA PRO A 236 -6.05 1.73 -15.02
C PRO A 236 -4.62 1.90 -14.53
N LEU A 237 -3.67 1.15 -15.13
CA LEU A 237 -2.27 1.19 -14.70
C LEU A 237 -1.64 2.59 -14.73
N PHE A 238 -2.05 3.47 -15.66
CA PHE A 238 -1.51 4.83 -15.73
C PHE A 238 -1.95 5.73 -14.57
N GLU A 239 -3.07 5.43 -13.91
CA GLU A 239 -3.52 6.17 -12.71
C GLU A 239 -2.74 5.75 -11.47
N LEU A 240 -2.30 4.49 -11.44
CA LEU A 240 -1.51 3.92 -10.35
C LEU A 240 -0.03 4.30 -10.44
N TYR A 241 0.52 4.34 -11.66
CA TYR A 241 1.95 4.51 -11.90
C TYR A 241 2.47 5.80 -11.27
N ASP A 242 3.49 5.65 -10.42
CA ASP A 242 4.17 6.75 -9.72
C ASP A 242 3.24 7.63 -8.84
N ASN A 243 2.08 7.08 -8.44
CA ASN A 243 1.09 7.77 -7.62
C ASN A 243 1.03 7.20 -6.19
N ALA A 244 2.19 7.10 -5.55
CA ALA A 244 2.29 6.70 -4.14
C ALA A 244 1.52 7.61 -3.17
N PRO A 245 1.38 8.94 -3.40
CA PRO A 245 0.54 9.79 -2.54
C PRO A 245 -0.93 9.39 -2.52
N GLY A 246 -1.48 8.92 -3.65
CA GLY A 246 -2.87 8.49 -3.76
C GLY A 246 -3.11 7.03 -3.37
N TYR A 247 -2.22 6.12 -3.79
CA TYR A 247 -2.44 4.68 -3.70
C TYR A 247 -1.50 3.95 -2.72
N GLY A 248 -0.55 4.67 -2.12
CA GLY A 248 0.51 4.08 -1.32
C GLY A 248 1.58 3.37 -2.18
N PRO A 249 2.71 3.00 -1.56
CA PRO A 249 3.90 2.55 -2.30
C PRO A 249 3.72 1.16 -2.96
N ILE A 250 2.80 0.34 -2.45
CA ILE A 250 2.56 -1.01 -2.98
C ILE A 250 1.72 -0.93 -4.26
N ILE A 251 0.52 -0.36 -4.19
CA ILE A 251 -0.42 -0.31 -5.33
C ILE A 251 0.16 0.54 -6.47
N SER A 252 0.85 1.64 -6.16
CA SER A 252 1.47 2.50 -7.18
C SER A 252 2.63 1.85 -7.95
N SER A 253 3.19 0.76 -7.40
CA SER A 253 4.26 -0.03 -8.05
C SER A 253 3.74 -1.21 -8.88
N LEU A 254 2.43 -1.48 -8.86
CA LEU A 254 1.82 -2.57 -9.62
C LEU A 254 2.09 -2.48 -11.13
N PRO A 255 2.07 -1.30 -11.79
CA PRO A 255 2.40 -1.22 -13.21
C PRO A 255 3.78 -1.81 -13.54
N GLN A 256 4.79 -1.56 -12.72
CA GLN A 256 6.13 -2.13 -12.86
C GLN A 256 6.11 -3.65 -12.65
N LEU A 257 5.46 -4.13 -11.59
CA LEU A 257 5.37 -5.57 -11.29
C LEU A 257 4.61 -6.36 -12.36
N LEU A 258 3.65 -5.71 -13.03
CA LEU A 258 2.80 -6.31 -14.05
C LEU A 258 3.40 -6.22 -15.46
N SER A 259 4.43 -5.40 -15.67
CA SER A 259 5.05 -5.17 -16.98
C SER A 259 5.66 -6.42 -17.64
N ARG A 260 6.01 -7.43 -16.83
CA ARG A 260 6.57 -8.70 -17.31
C ARG A 260 5.54 -9.67 -17.92
N PHE A 261 4.24 -9.42 -17.72
CA PHE A 261 3.19 -10.32 -18.21
C PHE A 261 2.77 -9.96 -19.63
N ASN A 262 2.62 -10.99 -20.47
CA ASN A 262 2.02 -10.83 -21.78
C ASN A 262 0.48 -10.95 -21.67
N PHE A 263 -0.21 -9.81 -21.62
CA PHE A 263 -1.67 -9.78 -21.52
C PHE A 263 -2.33 -10.07 -22.88
N ILE A 264 -3.24 -11.06 -22.90
CA ILE A 264 -4.16 -11.27 -24.01
C ILE A 264 -5.46 -10.55 -23.68
N TYR A 265 -5.86 -9.59 -24.50
CA TYR A 265 -7.15 -8.91 -24.37
C TYR A 265 -8.20 -9.67 -25.18
N ASN A 266 -8.96 -10.52 -24.50
CA ASN A 266 -10.07 -11.30 -25.06
C ASN A 266 -11.34 -10.45 -25.19
#